data_AF-A0A834FTF6-F1
#
_entry.id   AF-A0A834FTF6-F1
#
_cell.length_a   1.000
_cell.length_b   1.000
_cell.length_c   1.000
_cell.angle_alpha   90.00
_cell.angle_beta   90.00
_cell.angle_gamma   90.00
#
_symmetry.space_group_name_H-M   'P 1'
#
loop_
_entity.id
_entity.type
_entity.pdbx_description
1 polymer ?
#
loop_
_entity_poly.entity_id
_entity_poly.type
_entity_poly.pdbx_seq_one_letter_code
_entity_poly.pdbx_strand_id
1 'polypeptide(L)'
;MQSTKFPNSCTLPASCNLRPHPPKTEEEIDDRVRLLLVTFLVQGQINPSLQFTKRLVQMGVSVTFVTAFSALNRITKSASATPQGLTFSGYSDGYDDGSKFANPMGKETTANGLKAIEDIIKSEAERGQPFIHVVYTTFLPWVGQIARAFDWGALPLLEEHVGILNDETNPKVLVNTFEALESGALRAIEKLNLVAVGPLIPSAF
;
A
#
# COMPACT_ATOMS: atom_id res chain seq x y z
N MET A 1 33.79 -5.73 11.16
CA MET A 1 32.71 -6.61 11.64
C MET A 1 32.23 -6.11 13.00
N GLN A 2 31.13 -5.36 13.03
CA GLN A 2 30.37 -5.13 14.26
C GLN A 2 28.90 -5.36 13.92
N SER A 3 28.32 -6.37 14.54
CA SER A 3 26.93 -6.77 14.39
C SER A 3 26.07 -5.89 15.30
N THR A 4 25.30 -4.98 14.70
CA THR A 4 24.25 -4.24 15.41
C THR A 4 23.05 -5.14 15.61
N LYS A 5 22.89 -5.63 16.85
CA LYS A 5 21.67 -6.28 17.35
C LYS A 5 20.51 -5.27 17.31
N PHE A 6 19.44 -5.62 16.60
CA PHE A 6 18.16 -4.93 16.72
C PHE A 6 17.47 -5.34 18.04
N PRO A 7 16.82 -4.40 18.75
CA PRO A 7 16.08 -4.73 19.96
C PRO A 7 14.76 -5.41 19.61
N ASN A 8 14.68 -6.71 19.92
CA ASN A 8 13.45 -7.50 19.91
C ASN A 8 12.63 -7.16 21.17
N SER A 9 11.56 -6.37 21.03
CA SER A 9 10.28 -6.53 21.75
C SER A 9 9.51 -5.21 21.76
N CYS A 10 8.62 -5.02 20.79
CA CYS A 10 7.40 -4.24 21.03
C CYS A 10 6.28 -5.25 21.19
N THR A 11 5.98 -5.63 22.43
CA THR A 11 4.77 -6.38 22.78
C THR A 11 3.58 -5.43 22.70
N LEU A 12 2.76 -5.58 21.66
CA LEU A 12 1.45 -4.94 21.60
C LEU A 12 0.54 -5.54 22.70
N PRO A 13 -0.31 -4.74 23.36
CA PRO A 13 -1.22 -5.25 24.37
C PRO A 13 -2.23 -6.24 23.77
N ALA A 14 -2.44 -7.35 24.47
CA ALA A 14 -3.23 -8.52 24.07
C ALA A 14 -4.76 -8.28 24.01
N SER A 15 -5.23 -7.14 23.49
CA SER A 15 -6.67 -6.82 23.41
C SER A 15 -7.13 -6.27 22.07
N CYS A 16 -6.40 -6.50 20.98
CA CYS A 16 -6.95 -6.32 19.64
C CYS A 16 -7.72 -7.57 19.20
N ASN A 17 -8.86 -7.84 19.85
CA ASN A 17 -9.89 -8.70 19.26
C ASN A 17 -10.72 -7.83 18.30
N LEU A 18 -10.20 -7.58 17.11
CA LEU A 18 -10.99 -7.03 16.01
C LEU A 18 -11.89 -8.14 15.43
N ARG A 19 -12.86 -8.60 16.21
CA ARG A 19 -14.02 -9.28 15.64
C ARG A 19 -14.98 -8.19 15.14
N PRO A 20 -15.59 -8.34 13.95
CA PRO A 20 -16.59 -7.40 13.48
C PRO A 20 -17.72 -7.29 14.50
N HIS A 21 -17.94 -6.10 15.05
CA HIS A 21 -19.17 -5.78 15.74
C HIS A 21 -20.25 -5.50 14.68
N PRO A 22 -21.50 -5.97 14.88
CA PRO A 22 -22.58 -5.64 13.96
C PRO A 22 -22.82 -4.12 13.96
N PRO A 23 -22.95 -3.48 12.79
CA PRO A 23 -23.10 -2.03 12.70
C PRO A 23 -24.42 -1.58 13.33
N LYS A 24 -24.36 -0.44 14.04
CA LYS A 24 -25.52 0.30 14.51
C LYS A 24 -25.89 1.27 13.41
N THR A 25 -27.09 1.10 12.84
CA THR A 25 -27.76 1.90 11.79
C THR A 25 -27.51 1.50 10.33
N GLU A 26 -28.61 1.51 9.58
CA GLU A 26 -28.76 1.15 8.16
C GLU A 26 -28.21 2.26 7.24
N GLU A 27 -26.93 2.64 7.41
CA GLU A 27 -26.21 3.30 6.30
C GLU A 27 -25.92 2.24 5.24
N GLU A 28 -26.13 2.60 3.98
CA GLU A 28 -25.90 1.80 2.78
C GLU A 28 -24.54 1.07 2.89
N ILE A 29 -24.56 -0.22 3.18
CA ILE A 29 -23.35 -1.01 3.35
C ILE A 29 -22.69 -1.10 1.97
N ASP A 30 -21.67 -0.28 1.74
CA ASP A 30 -20.80 -0.36 0.56
C ASP A 30 -20.04 -1.70 0.61
N ASP A 31 -20.61 -2.75 0.03
CA ASP A 31 -20.03 -4.11 -0.05
C ASP A 31 -18.84 -4.19 -1.03
N ARG A 32 -18.33 -3.04 -1.48
CA ARG A 32 -17.13 -2.99 -2.32
C ARG A 32 -15.92 -3.44 -1.53
N VAL A 33 -15.09 -4.24 -2.20
CA VAL A 33 -13.73 -4.54 -1.73
C VAL A 33 -12.98 -3.23 -1.50
N ARG A 34 -12.45 -3.03 -0.29
CA ARG A 34 -11.68 -1.84 0.10
C ARG A 34 -10.19 -2.14 0.19
N LEU A 35 -9.39 -1.43 -0.60
CA LEU A 35 -7.94 -1.56 -0.66
C LEU A 35 -7.24 -0.30 -0.17
N LEU A 36 -6.17 -0.49 0.61
CA LEU A 36 -5.23 0.57 0.95
C LEU A 36 -4.00 0.46 0.04
N LEU A 37 -3.77 1.45 -0.84
CA LEU A 37 -2.58 1.47 -1.70
C LEU A 37 -1.58 2.50 -1.20
N VAL A 38 -0.38 2.06 -0.79
CA VAL A 38 0.66 2.90 -0.21
C VAL A 38 1.83 3.05 -1.19
N THR A 39 2.17 4.28 -1.57
CA THR A 39 3.27 4.56 -2.50
C THR A 39 4.19 5.65 -1.96
N PHE A 40 5.44 5.66 -2.43
CA PHE A 40 6.38 6.74 -2.19
C PHE A 40 6.92 7.36 -3.49
N LEU A 41 7.43 8.59 -3.38
CA LEU A 41 8.04 9.37 -4.44
C LEU A 41 9.38 8.78 -4.91
N VAL A 42 9.33 7.95 -5.95
CA VAL A 42 10.47 7.76 -6.87
C VAL A 42 9.95 7.89 -8.30
N GLN A 43 10.70 8.59 -9.15
CA GLN A 43 10.34 8.77 -10.56
C GLN A 43 10.08 7.40 -11.21
N GLY A 44 8.86 7.19 -11.72
CA GLY A 44 8.42 5.92 -12.31
C GLY A 44 7.45 5.08 -11.48
N GLN A 45 7.11 5.45 -10.23
CA GLN A 45 6.16 4.69 -9.39
C GLN A 45 4.75 5.28 -9.35
N ILE A 46 4.61 6.60 -9.23
CA ILE A 46 3.30 7.26 -9.03
C ILE A 46 2.35 7.01 -10.20
N ASN A 47 2.82 7.21 -11.44
CA ASN A 47 1.95 7.10 -12.62
C ASN A 47 1.43 5.67 -12.81
N PRO A 48 2.28 4.62 -12.76
CA PRO A 48 1.79 3.25 -12.73
C PRO A 48 0.81 2.98 -11.57
N SER A 49 1.12 3.40 -10.35
CA SER A 49 0.22 3.22 -9.20
C SER A 49 -1.13 3.89 -9.42
N LEU A 50 -1.16 5.12 -9.93
CA LEU A 50 -2.41 5.83 -10.26
C LEU A 50 -3.19 5.14 -11.37
N GLN A 51 -2.53 4.60 -12.41
CA GLN A 51 -3.20 3.85 -13.47
C GLN A 51 -3.76 2.52 -12.96
N PHE A 52 -3.01 1.84 -12.09
CA PHE A 52 -3.48 0.64 -11.41
C PHE A 52 -4.71 0.93 -10.54
N THR A 53 -4.67 2.02 -9.77
CA THR A 53 -5.81 2.49 -8.98
C THR A 53 -7.04 2.78 -9.85
N LYS A 54 -6.87 3.45 -11.00
CA LYS A 54 -7.98 3.70 -11.92
C LYS A 54 -8.62 2.40 -12.42
N ARG A 55 -7.81 1.40 -12.76
CA ARG A 55 -8.32 0.07 -13.17
C ARG A 55 -9.08 -0.62 -12.05
N LEU A 56 -8.55 -0.60 -10.83
CA LEU A 56 -9.22 -1.16 -9.65
C LEU A 56 -10.59 -0.50 -9.42
N VAL A 57 -10.65 0.83 -9.48
CA VAL A 57 -11.91 1.58 -9.32
C VAL A 57 -12.91 1.24 -10.42
N GLN A 58 -12.47 1.10 -11.67
CA GLN A 58 -13.31 0.64 -12.78
C GLN A 58 -13.84 -0.78 -12.59
N MET A 59 -13.13 -1.62 -11.84
CA MET A 59 -13.56 -2.98 -11.46
C MET A 59 -14.49 -3.01 -10.24
N GLY A 60 -14.88 -1.84 -9.70
CA GLY A 60 -15.77 -1.74 -8.53
C GLY A 60 -15.05 -1.81 -7.18
N VAL A 61 -13.71 -1.73 -7.16
CA VAL A 61 -12.92 -1.71 -5.92
C VAL A 61 -12.82 -0.28 -5.39
N SER A 62 -13.07 -0.09 -4.10
CA SER A 62 -12.83 1.17 -3.41
C SER A 62 -11.36 1.24 -2.98
N VAL A 63 -10.64 2.29 -3.37
CA VAL A 63 -9.20 2.43 -3.12
C VAL A 63 -8.91 3.70 -2.34
N THR A 64 -8.20 3.56 -1.21
CA THR A 64 -7.56 4.67 -0.52
C THR A 64 -6.08 4.72 -0.91
N PHE A 65 -5.71 5.73 -1.69
CA PHE A 65 -4.35 5.96 -2.17
C PHE A 65 -3.58 6.84 -1.16
N VAL A 66 -2.54 6.27 -0.56
CA VAL A 66 -1.72 6.87 0.48
C VAL A 66 -0.33 7.19 -0.06
N THR A 67 0.12 8.43 0.11
CA THR A 67 1.47 8.89 -0.25
C THR A 67 1.90 10.06 0.63
N ALA A 68 3.18 10.44 0.60
CA ALA A 68 3.66 11.64 1.30
C ALA A 68 2.85 12.91 0.92
N PHE A 69 2.62 13.83 1.86
CA PHE A 69 1.85 15.06 1.60
C PHE A 69 2.45 15.93 0.49
N SER A 70 3.78 15.94 0.37
CA SER A 70 4.52 16.59 -0.71
C SER A 70 4.06 16.11 -2.10
N ALA A 71 3.80 14.80 -2.25
CA ALA A 71 3.28 14.18 -3.46
C ALA A 71 1.79 14.45 -3.64
N LEU A 72 1.02 14.26 -2.56
CA LEU A 72 -0.42 14.37 -2.58
C LEU A 72 -0.85 15.76 -3.04
N ASN A 73 -0.20 16.80 -2.52
CA ASN A 73 -0.43 18.19 -2.89
C ASN A 73 -0.21 18.46 -4.38
N ARG A 74 0.69 17.73 -5.05
CA ARG A 74 0.91 17.86 -6.50
C ARG A 74 -0.15 17.12 -7.32
N ILE A 75 -0.56 15.94 -6.84
CA ILE A 75 -1.60 15.12 -7.48
C ILE A 75 -2.96 15.85 -7.41
N THR A 76 -3.35 16.36 -6.25
CA THR A 76 -4.66 17.00 -6.06
C THR A 76 -4.75 18.36 -6.75
N LYS A 77 -3.64 19.10 -6.87
CA LYS A 77 -3.60 20.35 -7.65
C LYS A 77 -3.79 20.13 -9.16
N SER A 78 -3.45 18.95 -9.67
CA SER A 78 -3.53 18.64 -11.10
C SER A 78 -4.76 17.81 -11.48
N ALA A 79 -5.49 17.27 -10.50
CA ALA A 79 -6.71 16.50 -10.73
C ALA A 79 -7.93 17.42 -10.90
N SER A 80 -8.67 17.26 -12.00
CA SER A 80 -9.90 18.03 -12.27
C SER A 80 -11.11 17.55 -11.47
N ALA A 81 -11.13 16.27 -11.08
CA ALA A 81 -12.07 15.67 -10.14
C ALA A 81 -11.54 14.30 -9.69
N THR A 82 -11.80 13.92 -8.43
CA THR A 82 -11.48 12.57 -7.94
C THR A 82 -12.61 11.61 -8.34
N PRO A 83 -12.32 10.48 -9.01
CA PRO A 83 -13.33 9.48 -9.34
C PRO A 83 -14.03 8.92 -8.10
N GLN A 84 -15.31 8.59 -8.20
CA GLN A 84 -16.03 7.88 -7.15
C GLN A 84 -15.37 6.51 -6.91
N GLY A 85 -15.13 6.16 -5.64
CA GLY A 85 -14.37 4.95 -5.26
C GLY A 85 -12.87 5.17 -5.12
N LEU A 86 -12.34 6.38 -5.39
CA LEU A 86 -10.96 6.76 -5.08
C LEU A 86 -10.93 7.80 -3.97
N THR A 87 -10.23 7.50 -2.89
CA THR A 87 -9.90 8.45 -1.83
C THR A 87 -8.40 8.66 -1.78
N PHE A 88 -7.97 9.88 -1.51
CA PHE A 88 -6.56 10.16 -1.24
C PHE A 88 -6.32 10.44 0.23
N SER A 89 -5.19 9.96 0.75
CA SER A 89 -4.71 10.28 2.09
C SER A 89 -3.19 10.43 2.06
N GLY A 90 -2.63 11.03 3.11
CA GLY A 90 -1.20 11.20 3.15
C GLY A 90 -0.61 11.19 4.54
N TYR A 91 0.72 11.13 4.55
CA TYR A 91 1.53 11.15 5.76
C TYR A 91 2.68 12.14 5.57
N SER A 92 3.22 12.61 6.69
CA SER A 92 4.35 13.54 6.66
C SER A 92 5.65 12.78 6.42
N ASP A 93 6.43 13.22 5.43
CA ASP A 93 7.77 12.68 5.16
C ASP A 93 8.89 13.55 5.73
N GLY A 94 8.53 14.63 6.45
CA GLY A 94 9.43 15.67 6.98
C GLY A 94 9.63 16.86 6.03
N TYR A 95 9.12 16.79 4.80
CA TYR A 95 9.25 17.81 3.75
C TYR A 95 7.92 18.00 2.99
N ASP A 96 6.83 18.24 3.73
CA ASP A 96 5.46 18.28 3.19
C ASP A 96 5.22 19.40 2.16
N ASP A 97 6.05 20.45 2.19
CA ASP A 97 6.08 21.54 1.23
C ASP A 97 6.76 21.15 -0.11
N GLY A 98 7.38 19.98 -0.17
CA GLY A 98 8.16 19.51 -1.30
C GLY A 98 9.50 20.22 -1.46
N SER A 99 10.02 20.85 -0.40
CA SER A 99 11.31 21.55 -0.40
C SER A 99 12.50 20.62 -0.64
N LYS A 100 12.38 19.34 -0.25
CA LYS A 100 13.39 18.31 -0.46
C LYS A 100 12.74 16.98 -0.80
N PHE A 101 13.53 16.09 -1.41
CA PHE A 101 13.17 14.69 -1.50
C PHE A 101 13.51 14.00 -0.18
N ALA A 102 12.49 13.53 0.54
CA ALA A 102 12.66 12.73 1.73
C ALA A 102 13.35 11.41 1.40
N ASN A 103 14.07 10.84 2.36
CA ASN A 103 14.52 9.47 2.27
C ASN A 103 13.34 8.54 2.63
N PRO A 104 12.80 7.71 1.72
CA PRO A 104 11.69 6.79 2.02
C PRO A 104 11.99 5.84 3.17
N MET A 105 13.26 5.51 3.35
CA MET A 105 13.78 4.64 4.39
C MET A 105 14.28 5.41 5.62
N GLY A 106 14.11 6.73 5.64
CA GLY A 106 14.46 7.58 6.76
C GLY A 106 13.62 7.21 7.99
N LYS A 107 14.22 7.28 9.18
CA LYS A 107 13.55 6.96 10.45
C LYS A 107 12.28 7.79 10.65
N GLU A 108 12.34 9.07 10.32
CA GLU A 108 11.23 10.01 10.45
C GLU A 108 10.08 9.67 9.49
N THR A 109 10.39 9.53 8.19
CA THR A 109 9.42 9.12 7.16
C THR A 109 8.77 7.78 7.49
N THR A 110 9.55 6.82 7.99
CA THR A 110 9.06 5.51 8.42
C THR A 110 8.12 5.63 9.63
N ALA A 111 8.52 6.35 10.68
CA ALA A 111 7.72 6.50 11.90
C ALA A 111 6.40 7.23 11.62
N ASN A 112 6.45 8.30 10.83
CA ASN A 112 5.27 9.07 10.44
C ASN A 112 4.35 8.26 9.52
N GLY A 113 4.91 7.52 8.56
CA GLY A 113 4.16 6.64 7.66
C GLY A 113 3.44 5.51 8.41
N LEU A 114 4.14 4.81 9.31
CA LEU A 114 3.55 3.76 10.16
C LEU A 114 2.38 4.30 10.98
N LYS A 115 2.61 5.41 11.71
CA LYS A 115 1.57 6.01 12.56
C LYS A 115 0.35 6.44 11.76
N ALA A 116 0.55 7.16 10.66
CA ALA A 116 -0.55 7.65 9.84
C ALA A 116 -1.39 6.50 9.25
N ILE A 117 -0.74 5.43 8.78
CA ILE A 117 -1.46 4.29 8.22
C ILE A 117 -2.21 3.53 9.31
N GLU A 118 -1.62 3.33 10.49
CA GLU A 118 -2.34 2.73 11.63
C GLU A 118 -3.59 3.54 12.00
N ASP A 119 -3.48 4.87 12.04
CA ASP A 119 -4.59 5.76 12.37
C ASP A 119 -5.70 5.68 11.29
N ILE A 120 -5.32 5.64 10.01
CA ILE A 120 -6.26 5.44 8.88
C ILE A 120 -6.99 4.09 8.99
N ILE A 121 -6.26 3.01 9.25
CA ILE A 121 -6.85 1.67 9.37
C ILE A 121 -7.83 1.60 10.54
N LYS A 122 -7.42 2.10 11.72
CA LYS A 122 -8.24 2.08 12.93
C LYS A 122 -9.51 2.91 12.74
N SER A 123 -9.38 4.14 12.25
CA SER A 123 -10.52 5.04 12.06
C SER A 123 -11.54 4.48 11.05
N GLU A 124 -11.09 3.88 9.96
CA GLU A 124 -12.00 3.28 8.96
C GLU A 124 -12.67 2.01 9.48
N ALA A 125 -11.97 1.19 10.27
CA ALA A 125 -12.57 0.03 10.94
C ALA A 125 -13.65 0.44 11.96
N GLU A 126 -13.42 1.50 12.75
CA GLU A 126 -14.40 2.06 13.70
C GLU A 126 -15.65 2.60 13.02
N ARG A 127 -15.53 3.07 11.78
CA ARG A 127 -16.65 3.49 10.92
C ARG A 127 -17.40 2.31 10.28
N GLY A 128 -17.06 1.07 10.63
CA GLY A 128 -17.68 -0.13 10.04
C GLY A 128 -17.22 -0.41 8.61
N GLN A 129 -16.13 0.20 8.18
CA GLN A 129 -15.62 0.15 6.82
C GLN A 129 -14.15 -0.35 6.83
N PRO A 130 -13.85 -1.58 7.26
CA PRO A 130 -12.46 -2.05 7.33
C PRO A 130 -11.84 -2.21 5.93
N PHE A 131 -10.53 -1.93 5.82
CA PHE A 131 -9.76 -2.36 4.65
C PHE A 131 -9.53 -3.86 4.72
N ILE A 132 -9.51 -4.52 3.55
CA ILE A 132 -9.31 -5.98 3.49
C ILE A 132 -7.91 -6.36 2.98
N HIS A 133 -7.24 -5.49 2.21
CA HIS A 133 -5.86 -5.69 1.80
C HIS A 133 -5.08 -4.38 1.69
N VAL A 134 -3.77 -4.49 1.83
CA VAL A 134 -2.79 -3.42 1.57
C VAL A 134 -1.92 -3.77 0.37
N VAL A 135 -1.77 -2.82 -0.55
CA VAL A 135 -0.86 -2.88 -1.70
C VAL A 135 0.19 -1.81 -1.49
N TYR A 136 1.48 -2.13 -1.60
CA TYR A 136 2.52 -1.13 -1.41
C TYR A 136 3.66 -1.24 -2.42
N THR A 137 4.26 -0.10 -2.76
CA THR A 137 5.42 -0.06 -3.67
C THR A 137 6.70 -0.53 -2.97
N THR A 138 7.62 -1.08 -3.76
CA THR A 138 8.92 -1.64 -3.35
C THR A 138 9.71 -0.79 -2.37
N PHE A 139 9.68 0.53 -2.38
CA PHE A 139 10.60 1.31 -1.55
C PHE A 139 10.13 1.53 -0.10
N LEU A 140 9.12 0.77 0.36
CA LEU A 140 8.50 0.93 1.68
C LEU A 140 8.39 -0.40 2.46
N PRO A 141 9.52 -1.05 2.83
CA PRO A 141 9.53 -2.32 3.58
C PRO A 141 8.79 -2.23 4.92
N TRP A 142 8.70 -1.03 5.49
CA TRP A 142 7.99 -0.78 6.73
C TRP A 142 6.48 -1.01 6.61
N VAL A 143 5.88 -0.93 5.41
CA VAL A 143 4.45 -1.24 5.21
C VAL A 143 4.17 -2.73 5.43
N GLY A 144 5.13 -3.61 5.12
CA GLY A 144 5.01 -5.04 5.43
C GLY A 144 4.89 -5.31 6.94
N GLN A 145 5.42 -4.43 7.80
CA GLN A 145 5.23 -4.54 9.26
C GLN A 145 3.76 -4.33 9.65
N ILE A 146 3.08 -3.42 8.96
CA ILE A 146 1.65 -3.15 9.14
C ILE A 146 0.84 -4.37 8.71
N ALA A 147 1.10 -4.89 7.51
CA ALA A 147 0.40 -6.05 6.98
C ALA A 147 0.46 -7.24 7.96
N ARG A 148 1.63 -7.52 8.52
CA ARG A 148 1.79 -8.56 9.57
C ARG A 148 1.02 -8.25 10.85
N ALA A 149 1.01 -7.00 11.31
CA ALA A 149 0.31 -6.62 12.54
C ALA A 149 -1.22 -6.80 12.44
N PHE A 150 -1.76 -6.72 11.22
CA PHE A 150 -3.20 -6.87 10.95
C PHE A 150 -3.57 -8.22 10.32
N ASP A 151 -2.64 -9.17 10.22
CA ASP A 151 -2.82 -10.47 9.55
C ASP A 151 -3.32 -10.34 8.09
N TRP A 152 -2.88 -9.26 7.42
CA TRP A 152 -3.22 -9.00 6.03
C TRP A 152 -2.16 -9.61 5.12
N GLY A 153 -2.61 -10.37 4.12
CA GLY A 153 -1.74 -10.77 3.01
C GLY A 153 -1.20 -9.53 2.31
N ALA A 154 0.11 -9.30 2.43
CA ALA A 154 0.81 -8.20 1.78
C ALA A 154 1.25 -8.60 0.37
N LEU A 155 1.26 -7.64 -0.55
CA LEU A 155 1.74 -7.82 -1.92
C LEU A 155 3.01 -6.99 -2.14
N PRO A 156 4.22 -7.58 -2.17
CA PRO A 156 5.48 -6.84 -2.28
C PRO A 156 6.08 -6.85 -3.69
N LEU A 157 7.09 -6.02 -3.94
CA LEU A 157 7.92 -6.07 -5.16
C LEU A 157 9.40 -5.76 -4.80
N LEU A 158 10.32 -6.53 -5.38
CA LEU A 158 11.80 -6.47 -5.57
C LEU A 158 12.88 -6.50 -4.43
N GLU A 159 13.69 -7.56 -4.57
CA GLU A 159 15.05 -8.00 -4.18
C GLU A 159 15.67 -7.73 -2.79
N GLU A 160 15.72 -6.52 -2.24
CA GLU A 160 16.08 -6.38 -0.80
C GLU A 160 14.92 -6.81 0.11
N HIS A 161 13.70 -6.82 -0.44
CA HIS A 161 12.46 -7.33 0.17
C HIS A 161 12.36 -8.85 0.16
N VAL A 162 13.19 -9.58 -0.59
CA VAL A 162 13.13 -11.06 -0.67
C VAL A 162 13.29 -11.70 0.71
N GLY A 163 14.04 -11.06 1.63
CA GLY A 163 14.12 -11.50 3.02
C GLY A 163 12.78 -11.41 3.76
N ILE A 164 12.07 -10.28 3.66
CA ILE A 164 10.74 -10.07 4.28
C ILE A 164 9.68 -10.97 3.62
N LEU A 165 9.78 -11.12 2.30
CA LEU A 165 8.96 -11.98 1.47
C LEU A 165 9.04 -13.47 1.84
N ASN A 166 10.24 -13.95 2.17
CA ASN A 166 10.45 -15.34 2.56
C ASN A 166 9.83 -15.66 3.92
N ASP A 167 9.58 -14.65 4.76
CA ASP A 167 8.93 -14.79 6.06
C ASP A 167 7.38 -14.68 5.96
N GLU A 168 6.83 -14.27 4.81
CA GLU A 168 5.38 -14.20 4.56
C GLU A 168 4.83 -15.54 4.07
N THR A 169 3.68 -15.96 4.61
CA THR A 169 3.12 -17.31 4.39
C THR A 169 2.56 -17.54 2.99
N ASN A 170 2.14 -16.50 2.26
CA ASN A 170 1.61 -16.60 0.89
C ASN A 170 1.56 -15.23 0.16
N PRO A 171 2.71 -14.61 -0.14
CA PRO A 171 2.73 -13.33 -0.84
C PRO A 171 2.35 -13.50 -2.32
N LYS A 172 1.47 -12.62 -2.84
CA LYS A 172 1.34 -12.42 -4.29
C LYS A 172 2.07 -11.14 -4.68
N VAL A 173 2.71 -11.11 -5.83
CA VAL A 173 3.56 -9.98 -6.24
C VAL A 173 2.99 -9.43 -7.54
N LEU A 174 2.53 -8.18 -7.52
CA LEU A 174 2.02 -7.53 -8.73
C LEU A 174 3.17 -6.91 -9.51
N VAL A 175 3.39 -7.38 -10.73
CA VAL A 175 4.45 -6.88 -11.61
C VAL A 175 3.81 -6.10 -12.75
N ASN A 176 4.24 -4.85 -12.97
CA ASN A 176 3.84 -4.07 -14.14
C ASN A 176 4.53 -4.59 -15.41
N THR A 177 4.14 -5.78 -15.84
CA THR A 177 4.55 -6.48 -17.06
C THR A 177 3.35 -7.19 -17.66
N PHE A 178 3.52 -7.90 -18.78
CA PHE A 178 2.49 -8.76 -19.36
C PHE A 178 3.08 -10.11 -19.78
N GLU A 179 2.24 -11.14 -19.70
CA GLU A 179 2.68 -12.54 -19.82
C GLU A 179 3.38 -12.84 -21.15
N ALA A 180 2.90 -12.28 -22.27
CA ALA A 180 3.51 -12.50 -23.58
C ALA A 180 4.94 -11.94 -23.69
N LEU A 181 5.34 -10.98 -22.84
CA LEU A 181 6.70 -10.44 -22.81
C LEU A 181 7.62 -11.25 -21.90
N GLU A 182 7.13 -11.66 -20.73
CA GLU A 182 7.98 -12.15 -19.64
C GLU A 182 7.54 -13.51 -19.06
N SER A 183 6.84 -14.35 -19.82
CA SER A 183 6.37 -15.68 -19.36
C SER A 183 7.49 -16.55 -18.76
N GLY A 184 8.70 -16.50 -19.32
CA GLY A 184 9.86 -17.21 -18.78
C GLY A 184 10.31 -16.67 -17.41
N ALA A 185 10.36 -15.35 -17.25
CA ALA A 185 10.77 -14.71 -15.99
C ALA A 185 9.70 -14.87 -14.89
N LEU A 186 8.42 -14.79 -15.24
CA LEU A 186 7.31 -14.98 -14.31
C LEU A 186 7.26 -16.40 -13.73
N ARG A 187 7.68 -17.41 -14.52
CA ARG A 187 7.69 -18.83 -14.10
C ARG A 187 8.99 -19.25 -13.43
N ALA A 188 10.08 -18.51 -13.63
CA ALA A 188 11.40 -18.83 -13.07
C ALA A 188 11.48 -18.62 -11.55
N ILE A 189 10.60 -17.81 -10.96
CA ILE A 189 10.57 -17.55 -9.53
C ILE A 189 9.48 -18.41 -8.88
N GLU A 190 9.76 -19.72 -8.74
CA GLU A 190 8.80 -20.72 -8.23
C GLU A 190 8.29 -20.44 -6.81
N LYS A 191 9.03 -19.65 -6.03
CA LYS A 191 8.70 -19.32 -4.63
C LYS A 191 7.73 -18.15 -4.47
N LEU A 192 7.46 -17.38 -5.52
CA LEU A 192 6.60 -16.20 -5.46
C LEU A 192 5.42 -16.34 -6.41
N ASN A 193 4.22 -15.98 -5.96
CA ASN A 193 3.05 -15.92 -6.83
C ASN A 193 3.03 -14.59 -7.59
N LEU A 194 3.77 -14.52 -8.71
CA LEU A 194 3.88 -13.33 -9.55
C LEU A 194 2.62 -13.17 -10.43
N VAL A 195 2.00 -11.98 -10.39
CA VAL A 195 0.83 -11.62 -11.20
C VAL A 195 1.16 -10.40 -12.04
N ALA A 196 1.14 -10.57 -13.36
CA ALA A 196 1.34 -9.50 -14.31
C ALA A 196 0.10 -8.59 -14.38
N VAL A 197 0.26 -7.28 -14.15
CA VAL A 197 -0.85 -6.27 -14.17
C VAL A 197 -0.66 -5.19 -15.24
N GLY A 198 0.39 -5.31 -16.03
CA GLY A 198 0.78 -4.35 -17.04
C GLY A 198 0.28 -4.66 -18.46
N PRO A 199 0.64 -3.81 -19.43
CA PRO A 199 1.33 -2.54 -19.21
C PRO A 199 0.38 -1.49 -18.61
N LEU A 200 0.80 -0.78 -17.57
CA LEU A 200 0.07 0.33 -16.95
C LEU A 200 0.23 1.65 -17.73
N ILE A 201 0.10 1.57 -19.05
CA ILE A 201 0.06 2.73 -19.96
C ILE A 201 -1.37 3.29 -19.93
N PRO A 202 -1.57 4.63 -19.99
CA PRO A 202 -2.90 5.21 -20.15
C PRO A 202 -3.62 4.56 -21.32
N SER A 203 -4.91 4.19 -21.18
CA SER A 203 -5.70 3.85 -22.36
C SER A 203 -5.90 5.14 -23.16
N ALA A 204 -5.16 5.27 -24.26
CA ALA A 204 -5.69 6.01 -25.39
C ALA A 204 -6.74 5.10 -26.02
N PHE A 205 -7.91 5.68 -26.33
CA PHE A 205 -9.18 5.05 -26.75
C PHE A 205 -10.13 4.72 -25.59
#